data_AF-A0A7V2L8S8-F1
#
_entry.id   AF-A0A7V2L8S8-F1
#
_cell.length_a   1.000
_cell.length_b   1.000
_cell.length_c   1.000
_cell.angle_alpha   90.00
_cell.angle_beta   90.00
_cell.angle_gamma   90.00
#
_symmetry.space_group_name_H-M   'P 1'
#
loop_
_entity.id
_entity.type
_entity.pdbx_description
1 polymer ?
#
loop_
_entity_poly.entity_id
_entity_poly.type
_entity_poly.pdbx_seq_one_letter_code
_entity_poly.pdbx_strand_id
1 'polypeptide(L)'
;MKPETKYYNLYVHLRRSGEDQVVFTFGELERLINDQLPPSAFEGRDFWSNRRSGGVQARAWMEAGYHVIEVDLDAQRVCFGRPVVQYTVRKEGDTVLWDGAMVRALRAHLGVNQSELAGLLGVRQQTVSEWETAAYAPTRARSKHLTMVAERVDFPFDAGSVEDE
;
A
#
# COMPACT_ATOMS: atom_id res chain seq x y z
N MET A 1 6.72 -3.35 -13.10
CA MET A 1 6.55 -2.33 -14.16
C MET A 1 7.52 -2.62 -15.30
N LYS A 2 7.17 -2.36 -16.56
CA LYS A 2 8.06 -2.64 -17.72
C LYS A 2 9.09 -1.50 -17.92
N PRO A 3 10.34 -1.80 -18.31
CA PRO A 3 11.38 -0.79 -18.56
C PRO A 3 11.03 0.28 -19.59
N GLU A 4 10.18 -0.06 -20.57
CA GLU A 4 9.74 0.82 -21.66
C GLU A 4 8.78 1.94 -21.22
N THR A 5 8.32 1.91 -19.97
CA THR A 5 7.36 2.90 -19.48
C THR A 5 8.07 4.17 -19.02
N LYS A 6 7.50 5.33 -19.35
CA LYS A 6 8.01 6.66 -18.95
C LYS A 6 8.35 6.78 -17.46
N TYR A 7 7.54 6.17 -16.59
CA TYR A 7 7.72 6.25 -15.14
C TYR A 7 8.57 5.12 -14.54
N TYR A 8 9.25 4.31 -15.37
CA TYR A 8 10.07 3.20 -14.90
C TYR A 8 11.22 3.65 -13.98
N ASN A 9 11.86 4.78 -14.29
CA ASN A 9 12.95 5.30 -13.45
C ASN A 9 12.46 5.73 -12.07
N LEU A 10 11.26 6.32 -11.98
CA LEU A 10 10.62 6.63 -10.70
C LEU A 10 10.35 5.35 -9.90
N TYR A 11 9.82 4.31 -10.55
CA TYR A 11 9.61 2.99 -9.93
C TYR A 11 10.91 2.42 -9.36
N VAL A 12 12.00 2.41 -10.14
CA VAL A 12 13.30 1.89 -9.68
C VAL A 12 13.86 2.71 -8.53
N HIS A 13 13.74 4.04 -8.59
CA HIS A 13 14.26 4.93 -7.56
C HIS A 13 13.56 4.73 -6.23
N LEU A 14 12.22 4.75 -6.22
CA LEU A 14 11.42 4.52 -5.00
C LEU A 14 11.73 3.16 -4.38
N ARG A 15 11.80 2.11 -5.22
CA ARG A 15 12.11 0.76 -4.76
C ARG A 15 13.51 0.63 -4.15
N ARG A 16 14.47 1.44 -4.60
CA ARG A 16 15.85 1.47 -4.09
C ARG A 16 16.07 2.34 -2.87
N SER A 17 15.31 3.44 -2.72
CA SER A 17 15.48 4.38 -1.61
C SER A 17 15.32 3.69 -0.25
N GLY A 18 14.31 2.83 -0.11
CA GLY A 18 14.07 2.12 1.15
C GLY A 18 13.45 2.98 2.26
N GLU A 19 13.37 4.29 2.07
CA GLU A 19 12.86 5.25 3.06
C GLU A 19 11.34 5.11 3.27
N ASP A 20 10.87 5.57 4.43
CA ASP A 20 9.44 5.60 4.75
C ASP A 20 8.69 6.65 3.92
N GLN A 21 9.35 7.76 3.60
CA GLN A 21 8.83 8.83 2.76
C GLN A 21 9.92 9.40 1.86
N VAL A 22 9.57 9.68 0.60
CA VAL A 22 10.44 10.28 -0.40
C VAL A 22 9.69 11.46 -1.02
N VAL A 23 10.29 12.65 -0.97
CA VAL A 23 9.70 13.88 -1.50
C VAL A 23 10.44 14.31 -2.74
N PHE A 24 9.69 14.66 -3.78
CA PHE A 24 10.23 15.27 -5.00
C PHE A 24 9.55 16.60 -5.27
N THR A 25 10.31 17.57 -5.76
CA THR A 25 9.76 18.66 -6.57
C THR A 25 9.36 18.13 -7.95
N PHE A 26 8.42 18.80 -8.61
CA PHE A 26 7.98 18.39 -9.96
C PHE A 26 9.15 18.39 -10.94
N GLY A 27 10.05 19.38 -10.86
CA GLY A 27 11.26 19.43 -11.70
C GLY A 27 12.30 18.33 -11.38
N GLU A 28 12.44 17.90 -10.13
CA GLU A 28 13.24 16.70 -9.81
C GLU A 28 12.62 15.44 -10.39
N LEU A 29 11.30 15.33 -10.33
CA LEU A 29 10.58 14.18 -10.87
C LEU A 29 10.66 14.12 -12.40
N GLU A 30 10.57 15.26 -13.09
CA GLU A 30 10.80 15.38 -14.54
C GLU A 30 12.21 14.93 -14.95
N ARG A 31 13.23 15.39 -14.21
CA ARG A 31 14.62 14.95 -14.41
C ARG A 31 14.78 13.45 -14.16
N LEU A 32 14.09 12.90 -13.16
CA LEU A 32 14.14 11.48 -12.84
C LEU A 32 13.51 10.62 -13.94
N ILE A 33 12.37 11.04 -14.51
CA ILE A 33 11.69 10.32 -15.59
C ILE A 33 12.26 10.65 -16.99
N ASN A 34 13.22 11.57 -17.08
CA ASN A 34 13.80 12.10 -18.32
C ASN A 34 12.77 12.67 -19.30
N ASP A 35 11.72 13.28 -18.78
CA ASP A 35 10.60 13.79 -19.57
C ASP A 35 9.77 14.78 -18.73
N GLN A 36 8.93 15.60 -19.37
CA GLN A 36 8.07 16.58 -18.70
C GLN A 36 6.81 15.93 -18.12
N LEU A 37 6.33 16.47 -17.01
CA LEU A 37 5.03 16.10 -16.47
C LEU A 37 3.92 16.68 -17.36
N PRO A 38 2.83 15.93 -17.60
CA PRO A 38 1.72 16.46 -18.38
C PRO A 38 1.06 17.64 -17.64
N PRO A 39 0.41 18.59 -18.35
CA PRO A 39 -0.28 19.72 -17.72
C PRO A 39 -1.25 19.32 -16.61
N SER A 40 -1.92 18.17 -16.76
CA SER A 40 -2.84 17.62 -15.76
C SER A 40 -2.18 17.29 -14.41
N ALA A 41 -0.85 17.12 -14.35
CA ALA A 41 -0.11 16.97 -13.10
C ALA A 41 -0.05 18.28 -12.29
N PHE A 42 -0.17 19.43 -12.96
CA PHE A 42 -0.15 20.77 -12.36
C PHE A 42 -1.57 21.29 -12.08
N GLU A 43 -2.57 20.85 -12.86
CA GLU A 43 -3.95 21.32 -12.76
C GLU A 43 -4.74 20.68 -11.63
N GLY A 44 -4.41 19.45 -11.22
CA GLY A 44 -5.22 18.73 -10.24
C GLY A 44 -4.58 17.50 -9.62
N ARG A 45 -5.15 17.07 -8.50
CA ARG A 45 -4.69 15.91 -7.71
C ARG A 45 -5.03 14.56 -8.36
N ASP A 46 -5.90 14.54 -9.38
CA ASP A 46 -6.32 13.32 -10.06
C ASP A 46 -5.17 12.60 -10.76
N PHE A 47 -4.21 13.35 -11.31
CA PHE A 47 -3.00 12.79 -11.91
C PHE A 47 -2.20 11.95 -10.90
N TRP A 48 -2.14 12.43 -9.66
CA TRP A 48 -1.39 11.87 -8.53
C TRP A 48 -2.16 10.81 -7.74
N SER A 49 -3.36 10.45 -8.18
CA SER A 49 -4.20 9.49 -7.45
C SER A 49 -3.60 8.07 -7.40
N ASN A 50 -3.79 7.38 -6.27
CA ASN A 50 -3.34 6.00 -6.04
C ASN A 50 -4.28 4.95 -6.67
N ARG A 51 -4.69 5.17 -7.92
CA ARG A 51 -5.68 4.37 -8.64
C ARG A 51 -5.04 3.13 -9.28
N ARG A 52 -5.53 1.94 -8.89
CA ARG A 52 -5.04 0.64 -9.42
C ARG A 52 -5.34 0.41 -10.91
N SER A 53 -6.28 1.15 -11.49
CA SER A 53 -6.64 1.04 -12.91
C SER A 53 -6.53 2.37 -13.67
N GLY A 54 -6.10 2.27 -14.94
CA GLY A 54 -6.14 3.37 -15.92
C GLY A 54 -5.03 4.43 -15.86
N GLY A 55 -4.08 4.36 -14.92
CA GLY A 55 -2.93 5.29 -14.85
C GLY A 55 -1.60 4.57 -14.88
N VAL A 56 -0.80 4.75 -15.94
CA VAL A 56 0.56 4.18 -16.03
C VAL A 56 1.48 4.82 -14.99
N GLN A 57 1.26 6.11 -14.68
CA GLN A 57 1.97 6.84 -13.64
C GLN A 57 1.74 6.21 -12.26
N ALA A 58 0.48 5.92 -11.92
CA ALA A 58 0.13 5.43 -10.59
C ALA A 58 0.73 4.05 -10.29
N ARG A 59 0.86 3.22 -11.33
CA ARG A 59 1.54 1.93 -11.22
C ARG A 59 3.01 2.07 -10.81
N ALA A 60 3.69 3.17 -11.14
CA ALA A 60 5.10 3.35 -10.82
C ALA A 60 5.36 3.39 -9.31
N TRP A 61 4.66 4.25 -8.58
CA TRP A 61 4.85 4.31 -7.13
C TRP A 61 4.18 3.13 -6.41
N MET A 62 2.97 2.72 -6.84
CA MET A 62 2.26 1.62 -6.18
C MET A 62 2.95 0.26 -6.34
N GLU A 63 3.48 -0.07 -7.53
CA GLU A 63 4.26 -1.31 -7.70
C GLU A 63 5.63 -1.22 -7.01
N ALA A 64 6.13 -0.01 -6.74
CA ALA A 64 7.34 0.20 -5.94
C ALA A 64 7.09 0.12 -4.42
N GLY A 65 5.83 -0.03 -3.98
CA GLY A 65 5.44 -0.11 -2.57
C GLY A 65 5.09 1.23 -1.91
N TYR A 66 4.98 2.31 -2.69
CA TYR A 66 4.67 3.65 -2.20
C TYR A 66 3.29 4.12 -2.65
N HIS A 67 2.72 5.05 -1.91
CA HIS A 67 1.52 5.78 -2.26
C HIS A 67 1.84 7.27 -2.23
N VAL A 68 1.18 8.05 -3.07
CA VAL A 68 1.16 9.50 -2.87
C VAL A 68 0.41 9.79 -1.58
N ILE A 69 1.09 10.40 -0.61
CA ILE A 69 0.53 10.80 0.69
C ILE A 69 0.08 12.26 0.63
N GLU A 70 0.86 13.09 -0.05
CA GLU A 70 0.60 14.52 -0.15
C GLU A 70 1.07 15.07 -1.50
N VAL A 71 0.31 16.05 -2.02
CA VAL A 71 0.69 16.85 -3.18
C VAL A 71 0.41 18.30 -2.86
N ASP A 72 1.45 19.11 -2.97
CA ASP A 72 1.39 20.56 -2.91
C ASP A 72 1.58 21.10 -4.33
N LEU A 73 0.49 21.60 -4.92
CA LEU A 73 0.52 22.17 -6.28
C LEU A 73 1.16 23.56 -6.31
N ASP A 74 1.09 24.31 -5.20
CA ASP A 74 1.65 25.66 -5.10
C ASP A 74 3.16 25.59 -4.97
N ALA A 75 3.65 24.70 -4.09
CA ALA A 75 5.08 24.43 -3.94
C ALA A 75 5.63 23.47 -5.01
N GLN A 76 4.76 22.88 -5.85
CA GLN A 76 5.10 21.87 -6.86
C GLN A 76 5.89 20.69 -6.29
N ARG A 77 5.35 20.08 -5.23
CA ARG A 77 5.97 18.94 -4.54
C ARG A 77 4.99 17.79 -4.39
N VAL A 78 5.54 16.58 -4.45
CA VAL A 78 4.81 15.34 -4.16
C VAL A 78 5.59 14.53 -3.13
N CYS A 79 4.87 14.03 -2.13
CA CYS A 79 5.39 13.11 -1.12
C CYS A 79 4.87 11.70 -1.41
N PHE A 80 5.80 10.77 -1.66
CA PHE A 80 5.54 9.35 -1.73
C PHE A 80 5.88 8.72 -0.39
N GLY A 81 4.91 8.08 0.25
CA GLY A 81 5.13 7.35 1.50
C GLY A 81 4.84 5.88 1.35
N ARG A 82 5.53 5.06 2.12
CA ARG A 82 5.05 3.70 2.37
C ARG A 82 3.74 3.82 3.12
N PRO A 83 2.63 3.23 2.63
CA PRO A 83 1.39 3.26 3.35
C PRO A 83 1.58 2.51 4.66
N VAL A 84 1.79 3.25 5.75
CA VAL A 84 1.70 2.68 7.09
C VAL A 84 0.22 2.41 7.29
N VAL A 85 -0.16 1.14 7.16
CA VAL A 85 -1.52 0.76 7.50
C VAL A 85 -1.61 0.90 9.00
N GLN A 86 -2.14 2.04 9.48
CA GLN A 86 -2.52 2.17 10.88
C GLN A 86 -3.66 1.19 11.11
N TYR A 87 -3.39 0.18 11.93
CA TYR A 87 -4.39 -0.77 12.40
C TYR A 87 -4.31 -0.82 13.92
N THR A 88 -5.47 -0.99 14.55
CA THR A 88 -5.56 -1.19 15.99
C THR A 88 -5.50 -2.69 16.27
N VAL A 89 -4.56 -3.12 17.10
CA VAL A 89 -4.47 -4.52 17.51
C VAL A 89 -5.43 -4.75 18.66
N ARG A 90 -6.53 -5.45 18.40
CA ARG A 90 -7.44 -5.92 19.44
C ARG A 90 -7.14 -7.37 19.78
N LYS A 91 -7.12 -7.72 21.06
CA LYS A 91 -6.89 -9.10 21.53
C LYS A 91 -8.08 -9.59 22.33
N GLU A 92 -8.50 -10.83 22.10
CA GLU A 92 -9.50 -11.53 22.91
C GLU A 92 -8.90 -12.84 23.43
N GLY A 93 -8.40 -12.78 24.67
CA GLY A 93 -7.48 -13.79 25.23
C GLY A 93 -6.19 -13.84 24.41
N ASP A 94 -5.74 -15.05 24.04
CA ASP A 94 -4.52 -15.24 23.23
C ASP A 94 -4.74 -15.03 21.72
N THR A 95 -5.94 -14.62 21.30
CA THR A 95 -6.23 -14.42 19.87
C THR A 95 -6.20 -12.95 19.50
N VAL A 96 -5.33 -12.60 18.56
CA VAL A 96 -5.39 -11.30 17.88
C VAL A 96 -6.62 -11.28 16.97
N LEU A 97 -7.47 -10.28 17.11
CA LEU A 97 -8.62 -10.03 16.25
C LEU A 97 -8.15 -9.20 15.06
N TRP A 98 -8.11 -9.83 13.88
CA TRP A 98 -7.70 -9.16 12.66
C TRP A 98 -8.83 -8.29 12.14
N ASP A 99 -8.54 -7.03 11.81
CA ASP A 99 -9.44 -6.15 11.08
C ASP A 99 -9.05 -6.06 9.59
N GLY A 100 -9.83 -5.29 8.82
CA GLY A 100 -9.57 -5.08 7.40
C GLY A 100 -8.24 -4.40 7.08
N ALA A 101 -7.77 -3.54 7.99
CA ALA A 101 -6.51 -2.83 7.86
C ALA A 101 -5.34 -3.80 8.06
N MET A 102 -5.36 -4.63 9.11
CA MET A 102 -4.37 -5.69 9.34
C MET A 102 -4.29 -6.65 8.15
N VAL A 103 -5.42 -7.10 7.63
CA VAL A 103 -5.46 -7.98 6.44
C VAL A 103 -4.78 -7.32 5.25
N ARG A 104 -5.08 -6.05 4.99
CA ARG A 104 -4.45 -5.29 3.90
C ARG A 104 -2.94 -5.12 4.13
N ALA A 105 -2.52 -4.88 5.37
CA ALA A 105 -1.13 -4.70 5.75
C ALA A 105 -0.32 -5.99 5.53
N LEU A 106 -0.82 -7.13 6.00
CA LEU A 106 -0.23 -8.45 5.75
C LEU A 106 -0.15 -8.73 4.25
N ARG A 107 -1.22 -8.42 3.50
CA ARG A 107 -1.22 -8.58 2.05
C ARG A 107 -0.12 -7.77 1.36
N ALA A 108 0.06 -6.52 1.77
CA ALA A 108 1.09 -5.64 1.24
C ALA A 108 2.50 -6.14 1.59
N HIS A 109 2.70 -6.62 2.82
CA HIS A 109 3.96 -7.21 3.29
C HIS A 109 4.35 -8.46 2.49
N LEU A 110 3.38 -9.30 2.16
CA LEU A 110 3.56 -10.47 1.30
C LEU A 110 3.79 -10.12 -0.18
N GLY A 111 3.50 -8.88 -0.60
CA GLY A 111 3.58 -8.47 -2.00
C GLY A 111 2.53 -9.12 -2.91
N VAL A 112 1.42 -9.61 -2.35
CA VAL A 112 0.40 -10.38 -3.07
C VAL A 112 -0.88 -9.57 -3.34
N ASN A 113 -1.69 -10.02 -4.29
CA ASN A 113 -3.02 -9.49 -4.55
C ASN A 113 -4.11 -10.20 -3.71
N GLN A 114 -5.36 -9.72 -3.75
CA GLN A 114 -6.44 -10.26 -2.92
C GLN A 114 -6.76 -11.73 -3.26
N SER A 115 -6.63 -12.14 -4.52
CA SER A 115 -6.85 -13.53 -4.95
C SER A 115 -5.77 -14.47 -4.44
N GLU A 116 -4.52 -14.03 -4.47
CA GLU A 116 -3.37 -14.79 -3.97
C GLU A 116 -3.46 -14.97 -2.45
N LEU A 117 -3.77 -13.91 -1.69
CA LEU A 117 -4.02 -14.02 -0.26
C LEU A 117 -5.21 -14.94 0.05
N ALA A 118 -6.29 -14.82 -0.73
CA ALA A 118 -7.45 -15.70 -0.58
C ALA A 118 -7.08 -17.18 -0.84
N GLY A 119 -6.22 -17.43 -1.82
CA GLY A 119 -5.66 -18.76 -2.09
C GLY A 119 -4.85 -19.31 -0.92
N LEU A 120 -3.98 -18.49 -0.31
CA LEU A 120 -3.23 -18.86 0.90
C LEU A 120 -4.14 -19.20 2.08
N LEU A 121 -5.24 -18.46 2.23
CA LEU A 121 -6.18 -18.64 3.34
C LEU A 121 -7.26 -19.70 3.05
N GLY A 122 -7.37 -20.21 1.83
CA GLY A 122 -8.47 -21.10 1.42
C GLY A 122 -9.84 -20.44 1.52
N VAL A 123 -9.95 -19.17 1.10
CA VAL A 123 -11.21 -18.41 0.99
C VAL A 123 -11.41 -17.89 -0.43
N ARG A 124 -12.57 -17.30 -0.70
CA ARG A 124 -12.82 -16.61 -1.97
C ARG A 124 -12.16 -15.23 -1.94
N GLN A 125 -11.72 -14.72 -3.10
CA GLN A 125 -11.18 -13.36 -3.20
C GLN A 125 -12.15 -12.31 -2.66
N GLN A 126 -13.45 -12.48 -2.90
CA GLN A 126 -14.51 -11.61 -2.39
C GLN A 126 -14.49 -11.49 -0.86
N THR A 127 -14.18 -12.58 -0.14
CA THR A 127 -14.08 -12.57 1.33
C THR A 127 -12.95 -11.64 1.80
N VAL A 128 -11.79 -11.68 1.15
CA VAL A 128 -10.67 -10.77 1.45
C VAL A 128 -11.04 -9.33 1.11
N SER A 129 -11.73 -9.10 0.00
CA SER A 129 -12.22 -7.78 -0.38
C SER A 129 -13.15 -7.20 0.70
N GLU A 130 -14.12 -7.98 1.16
CA GLU A 130 -15.09 -7.59 2.20
C GLU A 130 -14.42 -7.30 3.55
N TRP A 131 -13.38 -8.05 3.91
CA TRP A 131 -12.56 -7.72 5.08
C TRP A 131 -11.86 -6.38 4.89
N GLU A 132 -11.15 -6.20 3.77
CA GLU A 132 -10.37 -4.99 3.50
C GLU A 132 -11.24 -3.73 3.39
N THR A 133 -12.49 -3.83 2.95
CA THR A 133 -13.44 -2.71 2.92
C THR A 133 -14.19 -2.51 4.23
N ALA A 134 -13.85 -3.27 5.28
CA ALA A 134 -14.52 -3.27 6.58
C ALA A 134 -16.03 -3.57 6.51
N ALA A 135 -16.48 -4.31 5.48
CA ALA A 135 -17.86 -4.77 5.40
C ALA A 135 -18.18 -5.78 6.51
N TYR A 136 -17.20 -6.62 6.89
CA TYR A 136 -17.18 -7.39 8.14
C TYR A 136 -15.74 -7.81 8.49
N ALA A 137 -15.50 -8.19 9.74
CA ALA A 137 -14.19 -8.65 10.20
C ALA A 137 -14.01 -10.18 10.01
N PRO A 138 -12.77 -10.65 9.79
CA PRO A 138 -12.40 -12.06 9.89
C PRO A 138 -12.92 -12.70 11.18
N THR A 139 -13.51 -13.90 11.07
CA THR A 139 -13.91 -14.67 12.27
C THR A 139 -12.69 -15.03 13.11
N ARG A 140 -12.89 -15.42 14.38
CA ARG A 140 -11.80 -15.84 15.28
C ARG A 140 -10.91 -16.94 14.69
N ALA A 141 -11.51 -17.93 14.03
CA ALA A 141 -10.77 -19.00 13.34
C ALA A 141 -9.93 -18.48 12.16
N ARG A 142 -10.45 -17.51 11.41
CA ARG A 142 -9.73 -16.86 10.31
C ARG A 142 -8.62 -15.95 10.82
N SER A 143 -8.87 -15.23 11.91
CA SER A 143 -7.87 -14.45 12.63
C SER A 143 -6.69 -15.30 13.08
N LYS A 144 -6.93 -16.49 13.66
CA LYS A 144 -5.85 -17.44 13.97
C LYS A 144 -5.05 -17.87 12.74
N HIS A 145 -5.71 -18.11 11.62
CA HIS A 145 -5.01 -18.47 10.38
C HIS A 145 -4.17 -17.30 9.85
N LEU A 146 -4.70 -16.08 9.89
CA LEU A 146 -3.96 -14.87 9.53
C LEU A 146 -2.73 -14.67 10.43
N THR A 147 -2.86 -14.86 11.74
CA THR A 147 -1.73 -14.85 12.68
C THR A 147 -0.67 -15.87 12.29
N MET A 148 -1.03 -17.12 12.01
CA MET A 148 -0.05 -18.14 11.57
C MET A 148 0.65 -17.76 10.26
N VAL A 149 -0.04 -17.11 9.32
CA VAL A 149 0.57 -16.62 8.08
C VAL A 149 1.52 -15.46 8.36
N ALA A 150 1.12 -14.54 9.24
CA ALA A 150 1.91 -13.37 9.63
C ALA A 150 3.22 -13.75 10.34
N GLU A 151 3.15 -14.70 11.28
CA GLU A 151 4.33 -15.22 11.99
C GLU A 151 5.33 -15.88 11.03
N ARG A 152 4.85 -16.60 10.00
CA ARG A 152 5.72 -17.24 9.01
C ARG A 152 6.51 -16.27 8.14
N VAL A 153 6.09 -15.01 8.07
CA VAL A 153 6.71 -13.98 7.22
C VAL A 153 7.24 -12.80 8.04
N ASP A 154 7.41 -13.01 9.35
CA ASP A 154 7.88 -12.01 10.31
C ASP A 154 7.14 -10.67 10.19
N PHE A 155 5.83 -10.73 9.92
CA PHE A 155 5.00 -9.53 9.85
C PHE A 155 4.71 -9.05 11.27
N PRO A 156 5.03 -7.79 11.63
CA PRO A 156 4.91 -7.30 13.00
C PRO A 156 3.47 -6.90 13.33
N PHE A 157 2.55 -7.88 13.44
CA PHE A 157 1.11 -7.66 13.69
C PHE A 157 0.78 -7.21 15.12
N ASP A 158 1.76 -7.20 16.01
CA ASP A 158 1.68 -6.78 17.40
C ASP A 158 2.24 -5.36 17.64
N ALA A 159 2.82 -4.73 16.63
CA ALA A 159 3.43 -3.39 16.69
C ALA A 159 2.46 -2.24 16.34
N GLY A 160 1.16 -2.51 16.17
CA GLY A 160 0.14 -1.48 15.98
C GLY A 160 -0.06 -0.64 17.25
N SER A 161 -0.78 0.49 17.14
CA SER A 161 -1.24 1.23 18.33
C SER A 161 -2.15 0.32 19.14
N VAL A 162 -1.65 -0.13 20.30
CA VAL A 162 -2.39 -0.94 21.26
C VAL A 162 -3.37 0.00 21.95
N GLU A 163 -4.67 -0.18 21.69
CA GLU A 163 -5.72 0.35 22.56
C GLU A 163 -5.93 -0.70 23.66
N ASP A 164 -5.37 -0.45 24.85
CA ASP A 164 -5.72 -1.21 26.05
C ASP A 164 -7.17 -0.86 26.44
N GLU A 165 -8.08 -1.84 26.39
CA GLU A 165 -9.38 -1.78 27.06
C GLU A 165 -9.35 -2.58 28.37
#